data_AF-A0A0F1B901-F1
#
_entry.id   AF-A0A0F1B901-F1
#
_cell.length_a   1.000
_cell.length_b   1.000
_cell.length_c   1.000
_cell.angle_alpha   90.00
_cell.angle_beta   90.00
_cell.angle_gamma   90.00
#
_symmetry.space_group_name_H-M   'P 1'
#
loop_
_entity.id
_entity.type
_entity.pdbx_description
1 polymer ?
#
loop_
_entity_poly.entity_id
_entity_poly.type
_entity_poly.pdbx_seq_one_letter_code
_entity_poly.pdbx_strand_id
1 'polypeptide(L)'
;MTTVRHEKDSMGAIEVPDDKLWGAQTQRSLEHFRISTEKMPVSLIQALALTKRAAAKVNQDLGLLAADKATAIMNAADEVLAGKHPDEFPLAIWQTGSGTQSNMNMNEVLANRASELLGGVRGMERKVHPNDDVNKSQSSNDVFPTAMHVAAVIALREQLIPQLNVLKSTLSDKAQAFRDIVKIGRTHLQDATPLTLGQEISGWVAMLEHNLKHIENSLPHLSELALGGTAVGTGLNTHPEYAVRVAKELAAITGQPFVTAPNKFEALATCDALVHTHGALKGLAASLMKIANDVRWLASGPRCGIGEISIPENEPGSSIMPGKVNPTQCEAMTMLCCQVMGNDVAVNMGGASGNFELNVYRPMVIHNVLQSIRLLADGMESFNEHCAVGIEPNRERISQLLNESLMLVTALNTHIGYDKAAEIAKKAHKEGLTLKASALALGYLTEAEFDAWVRPEAMVGSLK
;
A
#
# COMPACT_ATOMS: atom_id res chain seq x y z
N MET A 1 39.23 11.88 -15.65
CA MET A 1 38.32 12.59 -16.57
C MET A 1 37.36 11.55 -17.11
N THR A 2 36.07 11.73 -16.92
CA THR A 2 35.05 10.86 -17.51
C THR A 2 35.11 11.05 -19.03
N THR A 3 35.31 9.97 -19.78
CA THR A 3 35.20 10.03 -21.25
C THR A 3 33.74 10.28 -21.63
N VAL A 4 33.52 11.09 -22.67
CA VAL A 4 32.18 11.43 -23.15
C VAL A 4 32.05 11.03 -24.61
N ARG A 5 30.83 10.70 -25.03
CA ARG A 5 30.44 10.55 -26.43
C ARG A 5 29.48 11.66 -26.82
N HIS A 6 29.50 12.03 -28.09
CA HIS A 6 28.55 12.99 -28.63
C HIS A 6 27.32 12.27 -29.17
N GLU A 7 26.16 12.58 -28.62
CA GLU A 7 24.87 12.19 -29.20
C GLU A 7 24.10 13.42 -29.68
N LYS A 8 23.06 13.18 -30.48
CA LYS A 8 22.21 14.24 -31.03
C LYS A 8 20.76 13.82 -30.99
N ASP A 9 19.91 14.75 -30.56
CA ASP A 9 18.46 14.70 -30.74
C ASP A 9 18.02 15.84 -31.68
N SER A 10 16.71 16.08 -31.80
CA SER A 10 16.18 17.16 -32.63
C SER A 10 16.57 18.56 -32.16
N MET A 11 17.01 18.73 -30.89
CA MET A 11 17.46 20.00 -30.33
C MET A 11 18.95 20.26 -30.53
N GLY A 12 19.71 19.28 -31.04
CA GLY A 12 21.14 19.41 -31.34
C GLY A 12 22.01 18.42 -30.58
N ALA A 13 23.32 18.67 -30.63
CA ALA A 13 24.32 17.81 -29.99
C ALA A 13 24.34 17.99 -28.46
N ILE A 14 24.72 16.93 -27.75
CA ILE A 14 24.95 16.92 -26.29
C ILE A 14 26.01 15.87 -25.94
N GLU A 15 26.80 16.15 -24.91
CA GLU A 15 27.80 15.22 -24.39
C GLU A 15 27.18 14.26 -23.38
N VAL A 16 27.39 12.97 -23.57
CA VAL A 16 26.88 11.89 -22.69
C VAL A 16 28.07 11.08 -22.16
N PRO A 17 28.12 10.71 -20.87
CA PRO A 17 29.19 9.85 -20.35
C PRO A 17 29.29 8.54 -21.12
N ASP A 18 30.50 8.17 -21.54
CA ASP A 18 30.73 7.03 -22.45
C ASP A 18 30.38 5.67 -21.82
N ASP A 19 30.54 5.57 -20.51
CA ASP A 19 30.23 4.39 -19.70
C ASP A 19 28.73 4.16 -19.50
N LYS A 20 27.87 5.13 -19.85
CA LYS A 20 26.41 5.07 -19.66
C LYS A 20 25.65 4.62 -20.90
N LEU A 21 24.55 3.89 -20.68
CA LEU A 21 23.67 3.37 -21.73
C LEU A 21 22.59 4.37 -22.17
N TRP A 22 22.22 5.34 -21.35
CA TRP A 22 21.23 6.36 -21.76
C TRP A 22 21.78 7.32 -22.82
N GLY A 23 20.93 8.01 -23.57
CA GLY A 23 21.33 8.86 -24.70
C GLY A 23 21.05 10.35 -24.49
N ALA A 24 20.95 11.07 -25.62
CA ALA A 24 20.82 12.52 -25.64
C ALA A 24 19.62 13.06 -24.85
N GLN A 25 18.43 12.45 -24.99
CA GLN A 25 17.22 12.97 -24.34
C GLN A 25 17.24 12.77 -22.83
N THR A 26 17.78 11.64 -22.37
CA THR A 26 17.98 11.40 -20.93
C THR A 26 18.97 12.39 -20.33
N GLN A 27 20.11 12.59 -21.00
CA GLN A 27 21.13 13.54 -20.56
C GLN A 27 20.55 14.97 -20.48
N ARG A 28 19.80 15.38 -21.49
CA ARG A 28 19.13 16.68 -21.52
C ARG A 28 18.09 16.81 -20.41
N SER A 29 17.32 15.75 -20.13
CA SER A 29 16.36 15.75 -19.02
C SER A 29 17.05 15.91 -17.67
N LEU A 30 18.15 15.17 -17.46
CA LEU A 30 18.94 15.22 -16.23
C LEU A 30 19.53 16.62 -15.95
N GLU A 31 19.83 17.39 -17.00
CA GLU A 31 20.31 18.76 -16.88
C GLU A 31 19.21 19.76 -16.52
N HIS A 32 18.01 19.62 -17.09
CA HIS A 32 16.94 20.62 -16.94
C HIS A 32 16.00 20.35 -15.76
N PHE A 33 15.81 19.09 -15.35
CA PHE A 33 14.85 18.71 -14.31
C PHE A 33 15.56 18.35 -13.00
N ARG A 34 16.34 19.31 -12.48
CA ARG A 34 17.11 19.20 -11.24
C ARG A 34 16.30 19.65 -10.03
N ILE A 35 15.17 18.98 -9.81
CA ILE A 35 14.24 19.30 -8.72
C ILE A 35 14.32 18.15 -7.72
N SER A 36 14.64 18.47 -6.45
CA SER A 36 14.71 17.53 -5.34
C SER A 36 15.61 16.30 -5.58
N THR A 37 15.47 15.25 -4.77
CA THR A 37 16.32 14.05 -4.78
C THR A 37 15.61 12.78 -5.24
N GLU A 38 14.28 12.78 -5.32
CA GLU A 38 13.51 11.57 -5.64
C GLU A 38 13.72 11.15 -7.10
N LYS A 39 13.96 9.85 -7.29
CA LYS A 39 14.11 9.21 -8.60
C LYS A 39 12.89 8.37 -8.93
N MET A 40 12.73 8.04 -10.21
CA MET A 40 11.67 7.13 -10.62
C MET A 40 11.73 5.80 -9.84
N PRO A 41 10.61 5.31 -9.31
CA PRO A 41 10.60 4.06 -8.55
C PRO A 41 11.13 2.88 -9.38
N VAL A 42 11.95 2.01 -8.77
CA VAL A 42 12.52 0.83 -9.44
C VAL A 42 11.41 -0.06 -10.03
N SER A 43 10.29 -0.23 -9.34
CA SER A 43 9.15 -1.01 -9.85
C SER A 43 8.52 -0.40 -11.11
N LEU A 44 8.56 0.93 -11.27
CA LEU A 44 8.11 1.59 -12.50
C LEU A 44 9.12 1.37 -13.64
N ILE A 45 10.42 1.39 -13.36
CA ILE A 45 11.46 1.07 -14.35
C ILE A 45 11.32 -0.39 -14.83
N GLN A 46 11.10 -1.33 -13.92
CA GLN A 46 10.82 -2.73 -14.26
C GLN A 46 9.55 -2.87 -15.10
N ALA A 47 8.47 -2.15 -14.76
CA ALA A 47 7.23 -2.16 -15.54
C ALA A 47 7.41 -1.56 -16.95
N LEU A 48 8.23 -0.52 -17.10
CA LEU A 48 8.62 0.01 -18.41
C LEU A 48 9.39 -1.04 -19.21
N ALA A 49 10.36 -1.74 -18.62
CA ALA A 49 11.11 -2.79 -19.28
C ALA A 49 10.21 -3.96 -19.72
N LEU A 50 9.28 -4.42 -18.86
CA LEU A 50 8.25 -5.41 -19.22
C LEU A 50 7.41 -4.96 -20.42
N THR A 51 6.97 -3.69 -20.40
CA THR A 51 6.19 -3.09 -21.48
C THR A 51 6.96 -3.09 -22.80
N LYS A 52 8.24 -2.69 -22.78
CA LYS A 52 9.10 -2.68 -23.98
C LYS A 52 9.40 -4.09 -24.50
N ARG A 53 9.63 -5.03 -23.60
CA ARG A 53 9.84 -6.44 -23.93
C ARG A 53 8.62 -7.02 -24.66
N ALA A 54 7.42 -6.84 -24.09
CA ALA A 54 6.17 -7.30 -24.70
C ALA A 54 5.88 -6.61 -26.03
N ALA A 55 6.12 -5.29 -26.12
CA ALA A 55 5.99 -4.54 -27.37
C ALA A 55 6.92 -5.06 -28.48
N ALA A 56 8.19 -5.35 -28.16
CA ALA A 56 9.15 -5.90 -29.12
C ALA A 56 8.71 -7.28 -29.63
N LYS A 57 8.26 -8.17 -28.72
CA LYS A 57 7.71 -9.48 -29.07
C LYS A 57 6.51 -9.39 -30.01
N VAL A 58 5.55 -8.53 -29.68
CA VAL A 58 4.32 -8.39 -30.50
C VAL A 58 4.63 -7.73 -31.85
N ASN A 59 5.52 -6.74 -31.89
CA ASN A 59 5.95 -6.16 -33.17
C ASN A 59 6.67 -7.19 -34.05
N GLN A 60 7.45 -8.11 -33.48
CA GLN A 60 8.03 -9.24 -34.21
C GLN A 60 6.94 -10.18 -34.74
N ASP A 61 5.98 -10.56 -33.90
CA ASP A 61 4.89 -11.49 -34.27
C ASP A 61 3.95 -10.91 -35.34
N LEU A 62 3.86 -9.58 -35.42
CA LEU A 62 3.12 -8.86 -36.44
C LEU A 62 3.97 -8.53 -37.69
N GLY A 63 5.24 -8.92 -37.72
CA GLY A 63 6.16 -8.65 -38.84
C GLY A 63 6.57 -7.18 -38.99
N LEU A 64 6.37 -6.36 -37.96
CA LEU A 64 6.68 -4.91 -37.95
C LEU A 64 8.11 -4.61 -37.52
N LEU A 65 8.76 -5.55 -36.83
CA LEU A 65 10.13 -5.43 -36.33
C LEU A 65 10.94 -6.66 -36.74
N ALA A 66 12.15 -6.44 -37.27
CA ALA A 66 13.05 -7.51 -37.67
C ALA A 66 13.40 -8.42 -36.48
N ALA A 67 13.47 -9.73 -36.71
CA ALA A 67 13.58 -10.73 -35.66
C ALA A 67 14.87 -10.60 -34.82
N ASP A 68 15.99 -10.23 -35.46
CA ASP A 68 17.27 -9.99 -34.80
C ASP A 68 17.19 -8.79 -33.83
N LYS A 69 16.63 -7.67 -34.29
CA LYS A 69 16.40 -6.48 -33.46
C LYS A 69 15.43 -6.74 -32.32
N ALA A 70 14.31 -7.41 -32.59
CA ALA A 70 13.33 -7.75 -31.57
C ALA A 70 13.96 -8.62 -30.46
N THR A 71 14.71 -9.65 -30.86
CA THR A 71 15.43 -10.53 -29.91
C THR A 71 16.44 -9.74 -29.08
N ALA A 72 17.22 -8.86 -29.70
CA ALA A 72 18.20 -8.04 -28.99
C ALA A 72 17.55 -7.06 -27.99
N ILE A 73 16.40 -6.46 -28.35
CA ILE A 73 15.65 -5.57 -27.46
C ILE A 73 15.06 -6.36 -26.28
N MET A 74 14.48 -7.54 -26.53
CA MET A 74 13.95 -8.40 -25.47
C MET A 74 15.07 -8.81 -24.50
N ASN A 75 16.24 -9.22 -25.01
CA ASN A 75 17.39 -9.57 -24.17
C ASN A 75 17.90 -8.37 -23.35
N ALA A 76 17.95 -7.17 -23.93
CA ALA A 76 18.33 -5.96 -23.20
C ALA A 76 17.31 -5.64 -22.10
N ALA A 77 16.01 -5.81 -22.36
CA ALA A 77 14.97 -5.63 -21.35
C ALA A 77 15.08 -6.68 -20.24
N ASP A 78 15.38 -7.93 -20.57
CA ASP A 78 15.64 -9.00 -19.60
C ASP A 78 16.84 -8.70 -18.70
N GLU A 79 17.89 -8.04 -19.22
CA GLU A 79 19.00 -7.57 -18.38
C GLU A 79 18.58 -6.46 -17.38
N VAL A 80 17.70 -5.54 -17.80
CA VAL A 80 17.13 -4.51 -16.90
C VAL A 80 16.27 -5.18 -15.83
N LEU A 81 15.41 -6.14 -16.21
CA LEU A 81 14.57 -6.90 -15.27
C LEU A 81 15.40 -7.73 -14.29
N ALA A 82 16.56 -8.23 -14.72
CA ALA A 82 17.54 -8.92 -13.87
C ALA A 82 18.40 -7.97 -13.02
N GLY A 83 18.15 -6.65 -13.04
CA GLY A 83 18.84 -5.67 -12.20
C GLY A 83 20.29 -5.39 -12.62
N LYS A 84 20.69 -5.67 -13.87
CA LYS A 84 22.08 -5.49 -14.32
C LYS A 84 22.47 -4.03 -14.62
N HIS A 85 21.48 -3.14 -14.72
CA HIS A 85 21.66 -1.74 -15.14
C HIS A 85 21.03 -0.73 -14.17
N PRO A 86 21.29 -0.80 -12.85
CA PRO A 86 20.58 0.02 -11.85
C PRO A 86 20.87 1.51 -11.99
N ASP A 87 22.07 1.87 -12.45
CA ASP A 87 22.53 3.26 -12.55
C ASP A 87 22.12 3.95 -13.85
N GLU A 88 21.38 3.27 -14.74
CA GLU A 88 21.07 3.77 -16.09
C GLU A 88 19.77 4.56 -16.17
N PHE A 89 19.08 4.73 -15.04
CA PHE A 89 17.79 5.41 -14.94
C PHE A 89 17.84 6.59 -13.96
N PRO A 90 18.61 7.66 -14.26
CA PRO A 90 18.94 8.71 -13.30
C PRO A 90 17.85 9.77 -13.11
N LEU A 91 16.74 9.65 -13.85
CA LEU A 91 15.75 10.72 -13.97
C LEU A 91 14.90 10.88 -12.69
N ALA A 92 14.62 12.15 -12.38
CA ALA A 92 13.80 12.52 -11.25
C ALA A 92 12.31 12.26 -11.52
N ILE A 93 11.53 12.20 -10.45
CA ILE A 93 10.06 12.14 -10.53
C ILE A 93 9.50 13.42 -11.15
N TRP A 94 10.10 14.54 -10.77
CA TRP A 94 9.70 15.90 -11.11
C TRP A 94 10.17 16.29 -12.51
N GLN A 95 9.59 15.62 -13.49
CA GLN A 95 9.97 15.70 -14.90
C GLN A 95 8.76 16.10 -15.76
N THR A 96 8.82 15.91 -17.09
CA THR A 96 7.62 16.04 -17.94
C THR A 96 6.45 15.23 -17.41
N GLY A 97 5.29 15.88 -17.33
CA GLY A 97 4.09 15.34 -16.69
C GLY A 97 3.50 14.10 -17.34
N SER A 98 3.81 13.84 -18.61
CA SER A 98 3.44 12.63 -19.34
C SER A 98 4.33 11.42 -19.03
N GLY A 99 5.50 11.64 -18.42
CA GLY A 99 6.53 10.60 -18.26
C GLY A 99 7.36 10.32 -19.52
N THR A 100 7.25 11.15 -20.57
CA THR A 100 8.02 11.00 -21.83
C THR A 100 9.51 10.83 -21.63
N GLN A 101 10.13 11.54 -20.69
CA GLN A 101 11.57 11.45 -20.48
C GLN A 101 11.99 10.09 -19.93
N SER A 102 11.20 9.48 -19.02
CA SER A 102 11.47 8.10 -18.57
C SER A 102 11.17 7.04 -19.64
N ASN A 103 10.15 7.26 -20.47
CA ASN A 103 9.93 6.39 -21.63
C ASN A 103 11.14 6.44 -22.58
N MET A 104 11.64 7.64 -22.89
CA MET A 104 12.81 7.82 -23.72
C MET A 104 14.10 7.31 -23.07
N ASN A 105 14.25 7.43 -21.76
CA ASN A 105 15.38 6.85 -21.03
C ASN A 105 15.40 5.33 -21.17
N MET A 106 14.26 4.66 -21.02
CA MET A 106 14.16 3.23 -21.30
C MET A 106 14.48 2.92 -22.77
N ASN A 107 13.93 3.69 -23.72
CA ASN A 107 14.19 3.48 -25.14
C ASN A 107 15.69 3.60 -25.48
N GLU A 108 16.38 4.62 -24.97
CA GLU A 108 17.79 4.87 -25.23
C GLU A 108 18.68 3.79 -24.62
N VAL A 109 18.43 3.40 -23.36
CA VAL A 109 19.16 2.33 -22.67
C VAL A 109 19.03 1.01 -23.43
N LEU A 110 17.79 0.62 -23.76
CA LEU A 110 17.55 -0.62 -24.51
C LEU A 110 18.12 -0.56 -25.93
N ALA A 111 18.05 0.58 -26.62
CA ALA A 111 18.59 0.73 -27.96
C ALA A 111 20.12 0.59 -28.00
N ASN A 112 20.83 1.28 -27.09
CA ASN A 112 22.28 1.17 -26.98
C ASN A 112 22.67 -0.25 -26.57
N ARG A 113 22.01 -0.84 -25.57
CA ARG A 113 22.34 -2.19 -25.13
C ARG A 113 22.04 -3.27 -26.17
N ALA A 114 20.89 -3.19 -26.83
CA ALA A 114 20.54 -4.11 -27.93
C ALA A 114 21.51 -3.97 -29.11
N SER A 115 22.03 -2.77 -29.37
CA SER A 115 23.04 -2.55 -30.40
C SER A 115 24.36 -3.23 -30.06
N GLU A 116 24.82 -3.16 -28.81
CA GLU A 116 26.01 -3.91 -28.35
C GLU A 116 25.81 -5.43 -28.51
N LEU A 117 24.63 -5.94 -28.15
CA LEU A 117 24.29 -7.37 -28.30
C LEU A 117 24.32 -7.83 -29.77
N LEU A 118 24.09 -6.92 -30.71
CA LEU A 118 24.21 -7.17 -32.16
C LEU A 118 25.63 -6.89 -32.69
N GLY A 119 26.62 -6.66 -31.83
CA GLY A 119 27.99 -6.30 -32.22
C GLY A 119 28.09 -4.91 -32.88
N GLY A 120 27.21 -3.98 -32.50
CA GLY A 120 27.29 -2.56 -32.82
C GLY A 120 27.88 -1.73 -31.67
N VAL A 121 27.75 -0.42 -31.77
CA VAL A 121 28.26 0.56 -30.78
C VAL A 121 27.11 1.34 -30.12
N ARG A 122 27.42 2.07 -29.04
CA ARG A 122 26.53 3.06 -28.43
C ARG A 122 26.51 4.35 -29.25
N GLY A 123 25.49 5.18 -29.05
CA GLY A 123 25.43 6.52 -29.64
C GLY A 123 24.83 6.54 -31.04
N MET A 124 25.31 7.44 -31.90
CA MET A 124 24.68 7.72 -33.19
C MET A 124 24.79 6.60 -34.22
N GLU A 125 25.79 5.71 -34.09
CA GLU A 125 26.03 4.57 -35.00
C GLU A 125 25.40 3.26 -34.50
N ARG A 126 24.56 3.34 -33.48
CA ARG A 126 23.83 2.19 -32.92
C ARG A 126 22.96 1.49 -33.99
N LYS A 127 22.88 0.17 -33.93
CA LYS A 127 22.13 -0.68 -34.89
C LYS A 127 20.61 -0.67 -34.63
N VAL A 128 20.21 -0.33 -33.40
CA VAL A 128 18.81 -0.27 -32.95
C VAL A 128 18.45 1.17 -32.65
N HIS A 129 17.39 1.69 -33.26
CA HIS A 129 16.94 3.07 -33.05
C HIS A 129 15.96 3.15 -31.86
N PRO A 130 16.15 4.09 -30.90
CA PRO A 130 15.28 4.20 -29.74
C PRO A 130 13.83 4.52 -30.11
N ASN A 131 13.58 5.34 -31.13
CA ASN A 131 12.22 5.66 -31.55
C ASN A 131 11.66 4.64 -32.55
N ASP A 132 12.46 4.27 -33.55
CA ASP A 132 11.93 3.56 -34.71
C ASP A 132 11.83 2.06 -34.42
N ASP A 133 12.70 1.53 -33.56
CA ASP A 133 12.72 0.11 -33.20
C ASP A 133 12.16 -0.13 -31.79
N VAL A 134 12.74 0.50 -30.76
CA VAL A 134 12.32 0.24 -29.35
C VAL A 134 10.95 0.83 -29.04
N ASN A 135 10.67 2.05 -29.53
CA ASN A 135 9.38 2.72 -29.38
C ASN A 135 8.43 2.50 -30.57
N LYS A 136 8.68 1.49 -31.41
CA LYS A 136 7.82 1.17 -32.55
C LYS A 136 6.39 0.87 -32.08
N SER A 137 5.40 1.46 -32.76
CA SER A 137 3.96 1.30 -32.51
C SER A 137 3.47 1.88 -31.17
N GLN A 138 4.27 2.75 -30.54
CA GLN A 138 4.05 3.27 -29.19
C GLN A 138 4.12 4.80 -29.16
N SER A 139 3.54 5.38 -28.11
CA SER A 139 3.74 6.76 -27.69
C SER A 139 4.17 6.78 -26.22
N SER A 140 4.85 7.83 -25.77
CA SER A 140 5.02 8.01 -24.32
C SER A 140 3.67 8.09 -23.59
N ASN A 141 2.67 8.67 -24.28
CA ASN A 141 1.35 8.91 -23.70
C ASN A 141 0.61 7.62 -23.38
N ASP A 142 0.83 6.51 -24.10
CA ASP A 142 0.20 5.23 -23.82
C ASP A 142 1.13 4.20 -23.15
N VAL A 143 2.45 4.34 -23.30
CA VAL A 143 3.45 3.50 -22.60
C VAL A 143 3.54 3.82 -21.12
N PHE A 144 3.68 5.09 -20.74
CA PHE A 144 3.88 5.46 -19.34
C PHE A 144 2.67 5.07 -18.46
N PRO A 145 1.39 5.38 -18.80
CA PRO A 145 0.24 4.85 -18.07
C PRO A 145 0.21 3.33 -18.00
N THR A 146 0.56 2.64 -19.08
CA THR A 146 0.64 1.18 -19.06
C THR A 146 1.63 0.69 -18.02
N ALA A 147 2.83 1.27 -17.97
CA ALA A 147 3.83 0.93 -16.96
C ALA A 147 3.38 1.30 -15.53
N MET A 148 2.65 2.41 -15.35
CA MET A 148 2.06 2.78 -14.05
C MET A 148 1.10 1.69 -13.55
N HIS A 149 0.20 1.22 -14.41
CA HIS A 149 -0.78 0.19 -14.08
C HIS A 149 -0.11 -1.17 -13.85
N VAL A 150 0.86 -1.55 -14.70
CA VAL A 150 1.64 -2.78 -14.53
C VAL A 150 2.38 -2.78 -13.19
N ALA A 151 3.08 -1.69 -12.85
CA ALA A 151 3.78 -1.58 -11.57
C ALA A 151 2.84 -1.65 -10.37
N ALA A 152 1.69 -0.97 -10.44
CA ALA A 152 0.73 -0.93 -9.35
C ALA A 152 0.05 -2.29 -9.12
N VAL A 153 -0.41 -2.99 -10.17
CA VAL A 153 -1.02 -4.32 -10.04
C VAL A 153 -0.05 -5.33 -9.44
N ILE A 154 1.20 -5.35 -9.94
CA ILE A 154 2.26 -6.23 -9.42
C ILE A 154 2.51 -5.92 -7.94
N ALA A 155 2.73 -4.64 -7.59
CA ALA A 155 3.00 -4.26 -6.21
C ALA A 155 1.83 -4.59 -5.25
N LEU A 156 0.59 -4.42 -5.68
CA LEU A 156 -0.57 -4.83 -4.88
C LEU A 156 -0.62 -6.34 -4.67
N ARG A 157 -0.52 -7.12 -5.75
CA ARG A 157 -0.71 -8.58 -5.71
C ARG A 157 0.46 -9.33 -5.10
N GLU A 158 1.67 -8.84 -5.27
CA GLU A 158 2.89 -9.54 -4.87
C GLU A 158 3.51 -8.99 -3.58
N GLN A 159 3.20 -7.75 -3.17
CA GLN A 159 3.77 -7.14 -1.96
C GLN A 159 2.69 -6.86 -0.91
N LEU A 160 1.66 -6.09 -1.24
CA LEU A 160 0.69 -5.62 -0.25
C LEU A 160 -0.29 -6.71 0.22
N ILE A 161 -0.98 -7.36 -0.71
CA ILE A 161 -2.03 -8.35 -0.41
C ILE A 161 -1.47 -9.54 0.41
N PRO A 162 -0.27 -10.09 0.11
CA PRO A 162 0.34 -11.11 0.96
C PRO A 162 0.51 -10.65 2.41
N GLN A 163 1.10 -9.48 2.64
CA GLN A 163 1.36 -8.97 3.99
C GLN A 163 0.07 -8.64 4.75
N LEU A 164 -0.94 -8.13 4.05
CA LEU A 164 -2.27 -7.95 4.63
C LEU A 164 -2.88 -9.28 5.09
N ASN A 165 -2.75 -10.34 4.29
CA ASN A 165 -3.26 -11.66 4.65
C ASN A 165 -2.50 -12.28 5.82
N VAL A 166 -1.19 -12.09 5.90
CA VAL A 166 -0.36 -12.54 7.04
C VAL A 166 -0.84 -11.87 8.33
N LEU A 167 -0.88 -10.53 8.37
CA LEU A 167 -1.32 -9.79 9.55
C LEU A 167 -2.76 -10.15 9.95
N LYS A 168 -3.65 -10.26 8.96
CA LYS A 168 -5.04 -10.69 9.19
C LYS A 168 -5.12 -12.07 9.82
N SER A 169 -4.32 -13.04 9.34
CA SER A 169 -4.26 -14.39 9.90
C SER A 169 -3.77 -14.36 11.35
N THR A 170 -2.66 -13.66 11.61
CA THR A 170 -2.11 -13.53 12.97
C THR A 170 -3.12 -12.93 13.94
N LEU A 171 -3.83 -11.86 13.55
CA LEU A 171 -4.87 -11.27 14.39
C LEU A 171 -6.10 -12.18 14.54
N SER A 172 -6.45 -12.97 13.52
CA SER A 172 -7.51 -13.99 13.61
C SER A 172 -7.17 -15.08 14.63
N ASP A 173 -5.94 -15.58 14.60
CA ASP A 173 -5.45 -16.57 15.56
C ASP A 173 -5.44 -16.02 16.98
N LYS A 174 -5.02 -14.76 17.17
CA LYS A 174 -5.08 -14.07 18.48
C LYS A 174 -6.53 -13.87 18.94
N ALA A 175 -7.43 -13.49 18.05
CA ALA A 175 -8.85 -13.37 18.37
C ALA A 175 -9.43 -14.69 18.88
N GLN A 176 -9.09 -15.80 18.22
CA GLN A 176 -9.50 -17.14 18.64
C GLN A 176 -8.86 -17.56 19.97
N ALA A 177 -7.56 -17.33 20.15
CA ALA A 177 -6.83 -17.66 21.38
C ALA A 177 -7.37 -16.87 22.60
N PHE A 178 -7.87 -15.65 22.39
CA PHE A 178 -8.35 -14.77 23.45
C PHE A 178 -9.88 -14.70 23.55
N ARG A 179 -10.60 -15.60 22.86
CA ARG A 179 -12.07 -15.61 22.79
C ARG A 179 -12.77 -15.70 24.15
N ASP A 180 -12.12 -16.33 25.13
CA ASP A 180 -12.69 -16.62 26.46
C ASP A 180 -12.21 -15.60 27.53
N ILE A 181 -11.44 -14.58 27.13
CA ILE A 181 -10.91 -13.56 28.06
C ILE A 181 -11.88 -12.39 28.12
N VAL A 182 -12.73 -12.35 29.14
CA VAL A 182 -13.65 -11.23 29.38
C VAL A 182 -12.87 -10.02 29.89
N LYS A 183 -13.07 -8.87 29.26
CA LYS A 183 -12.50 -7.57 29.63
C LYS A 183 -13.58 -6.49 29.69
N ILE A 184 -13.23 -5.35 30.26
CA ILE A 184 -14.13 -4.20 30.25
C ILE A 184 -14.10 -3.51 28.88
N GLY A 185 -15.27 -3.21 28.32
CA GLY A 185 -15.37 -2.36 27.14
C GLY A 185 -15.11 -0.90 27.47
N ARG A 186 -14.70 -0.12 26.47
CA ARG A 186 -14.60 1.34 26.61
C ARG A 186 -15.26 2.05 25.44
N THR A 187 -16.21 2.92 25.75
CA THR A 187 -16.82 3.85 24.78
C THR A 187 -16.60 5.26 25.30
N HIS A 188 -16.22 6.20 24.41
CA HIS A 188 -15.79 7.54 24.82
C HIS A 188 -14.64 7.55 25.85
N LEU A 189 -13.80 6.51 25.85
CA LEU A 189 -12.74 6.24 26.84
C LEU A 189 -13.24 6.01 28.29
N GLN A 190 -14.55 5.92 28.50
CA GLN A 190 -15.15 5.57 29.79
C GLN A 190 -15.42 4.07 29.87
N ASP A 191 -15.47 3.52 31.08
CA ASP A 191 -15.89 2.14 31.31
C ASP A 191 -17.28 1.90 30.70
N ALA A 192 -17.44 0.74 30.05
CA ALA A 192 -18.68 0.29 29.43
C ALA A 192 -18.99 -1.16 29.82
N THR A 193 -19.92 -1.83 29.14
CA THR A 193 -20.22 -3.24 29.39
C THR A 193 -19.07 -4.16 28.93
N PRO A 194 -18.98 -5.39 29.48
CA PRO A 194 -17.94 -6.33 29.07
C PRO A 194 -18.06 -6.78 27.61
N LEU A 195 -16.91 -7.15 27.05
CA LEU A 195 -16.75 -7.94 25.84
C LEU A 195 -15.54 -8.87 26.03
N THR A 196 -15.35 -9.86 25.17
CA THR A 196 -14.10 -10.63 25.21
C THR A 196 -12.99 -9.94 24.43
N LEU A 197 -11.74 -10.15 24.82
CA LEU A 197 -10.58 -9.67 24.06
C LEU A 197 -10.58 -10.26 22.65
N GLY A 198 -11.03 -11.50 22.49
CA GLY A 198 -11.25 -12.08 21.17
C GLY A 198 -12.29 -11.33 20.34
N GLN A 199 -13.41 -10.87 20.93
CA GLN A 199 -14.38 -10.03 20.24
C GLN A 199 -13.79 -8.68 19.81
N GLU A 200 -13.00 -8.03 20.68
CA GLU A 200 -12.31 -6.78 20.34
C GLU A 200 -11.39 -6.94 19.13
N ILE A 201 -10.54 -7.98 19.14
CA ILE A 201 -9.62 -8.28 18.03
C ILE A 201 -10.38 -8.73 16.78
N SER A 202 -11.52 -9.42 16.91
CA SER A 202 -12.34 -9.79 15.76
C SER A 202 -12.83 -8.57 14.97
N GLY A 203 -13.04 -7.43 15.63
CA GLY A 203 -13.30 -6.15 14.97
C GLY A 203 -12.12 -5.68 14.11
N TRP A 204 -10.88 -5.84 14.58
CA TRP A 204 -9.68 -5.53 13.80
C TRP A 204 -9.54 -6.46 12.58
N VAL A 205 -9.82 -7.75 12.75
CA VAL A 205 -9.81 -8.73 11.65
C VAL A 205 -10.82 -8.35 10.57
N ALA A 206 -12.06 -8.04 10.96
CA ALA A 206 -13.11 -7.61 10.02
C ALA A 206 -12.70 -6.35 9.24
N MET A 207 -12.04 -5.38 9.90
CA MET A 207 -11.50 -4.20 9.21
C MET A 207 -10.51 -4.57 8.10
N LEU A 208 -9.61 -5.53 8.35
CA LEU A 208 -8.64 -5.99 7.35
C LEU A 208 -9.31 -6.79 6.23
N GLU A 209 -10.31 -7.61 6.53
CA GLU A 209 -11.10 -8.35 5.53
C GLU A 209 -11.85 -7.43 4.57
N HIS A 210 -12.48 -6.37 5.10
CA HIS A 210 -13.16 -5.39 4.26
C HIS A 210 -12.19 -4.62 3.37
N ASN A 211 -11.03 -4.22 3.90
CA ASN A 211 -10.00 -3.54 3.10
C ASN A 211 -9.40 -4.44 2.02
N LEU A 212 -9.21 -5.73 2.28
CA LEU A 212 -8.80 -6.68 1.24
C LEU A 212 -9.78 -6.66 0.07
N LYS A 213 -11.08 -6.78 0.36
CA LYS A 213 -12.14 -6.74 -0.66
C LYS A 213 -12.14 -5.41 -1.42
N HIS A 214 -11.96 -4.27 -0.75
CA HIS A 214 -11.89 -2.97 -1.41
C HIS A 214 -10.71 -2.87 -2.39
N ILE A 215 -9.54 -3.40 -2.01
CA ILE A 215 -8.35 -3.43 -2.86
C ILE A 215 -8.57 -4.39 -4.05
N GLU A 216 -9.09 -5.60 -3.79
CA GLU A 216 -9.37 -6.59 -4.84
C GLU A 216 -10.39 -6.04 -5.86
N ASN A 217 -11.40 -5.30 -5.40
CA ASN A 217 -12.40 -4.67 -6.26
C ASN A 217 -11.84 -3.53 -7.13
N SER A 218 -10.68 -2.96 -6.79
CA SER A 218 -10.03 -1.94 -7.62
C SER A 218 -9.17 -2.54 -8.75
N LEU A 219 -8.76 -3.81 -8.62
CA LEU A 219 -7.88 -4.49 -9.57
C LEU A 219 -8.43 -4.59 -11.01
N PRO A 220 -9.72 -4.82 -11.27
CA PRO A 220 -10.23 -4.92 -12.64
C PRO A 220 -9.93 -3.68 -13.47
N HIS A 221 -10.31 -2.49 -12.98
CA HIS A 221 -10.04 -1.23 -13.68
C HIS A 221 -8.55 -0.91 -13.74
N LEU A 222 -7.80 -1.20 -12.67
CA LEU A 222 -6.35 -1.02 -12.65
C LEU A 222 -5.61 -1.93 -13.64
N SER A 223 -6.19 -3.07 -14.02
CA SER A 223 -5.59 -4.03 -14.97
C SER A 223 -5.85 -3.66 -16.44
N GLU A 224 -6.61 -2.60 -16.70
CA GLU A 224 -6.85 -2.07 -18.04
C GLU A 224 -5.67 -1.21 -18.52
N LEU A 225 -5.08 -1.58 -19.66
CA LEU A 225 -3.86 -0.95 -20.17
C LEU A 225 -4.14 0.04 -21.31
N ALA A 226 -3.47 1.19 -21.22
CA ALA A 226 -3.56 2.28 -22.20
C ALA A 226 -2.87 1.96 -23.53
N LEU A 227 -1.89 1.05 -23.55
CA LEU A 227 -1.05 0.78 -24.71
C LEU A 227 -1.86 0.43 -25.97
N GLY A 228 -1.47 1.02 -27.09
CA GLY A 228 -2.22 0.98 -28.35
C GLY A 228 -3.15 2.18 -28.55
N GLY A 229 -3.32 3.05 -27.55
CA GLY A 229 -3.97 4.36 -27.72
C GLY A 229 -3.10 5.38 -28.45
N THR A 230 -1.79 5.15 -28.48
CA THR A 230 -0.76 6.02 -29.07
C THR A 230 -0.82 7.46 -28.56
N ALA A 231 -0.92 8.46 -29.43
CA ALA A 231 -0.75 9.86 -29.04
C ALA A 231 -1.94 10.40 -28.22
N VAL A 232 -3.16 10.13 -28.67
CA VAL A 232 -4.40 10.76 -28.17
C VAL A 232 -5.56 9.78 -27.99
N GLY A 233 -5.32 8.47 -28.15
CA GLY A 233 -6.32 7.41 -27.92
C GLY A 233 -6.85 6.74 -29.17
N THR A 234 -6.56 7.29 -30.35
CA THR A 234 -7.08 6.79 -31.64
C THR A 234 -6.37 5.55 -32.16
N GLY A 235 -5.18 5.23 -31.65
CA GLY A 235 -4.34 4.16 -32.21
C GLY A 235 -3.69 4.51 -33.54
N LEU A 236 -3.56 5.80 -33.88
CA LEU A 236 -2.80 6.22 -35.06
C LEU A 236 -1.38 5.65 -35.02
N ASN A 237 -0.90 5.12 -36.16
CA ASN A 237 0.42 4.49 -36.33
C ASN A 237 0.64 3.20 -35.51
N THR A 238 -0.42 2.50 -35.10
CA THR A 238 -0.32 1.15 -34.54
C THR A 238 -1.09 0.13 -35.36
N HIS A 239 -0.78 -1.15 -35.19
CA HIS A 239 -1.49 -2.24 -35.87
C HIS A 239 -2.82 -2.53 -35.14
N PRO A 240 -3.92 -2.87 -35.84
CA PRO A 240 -5.22 -3.10 -35.20
C PRO A 240 -5.21 -4.15 -34.07
N GLU A 241 -4.35 -5.16 -34.19
CA GLU A 241 -4.21 -6.22 -33.18
C GLU A 241 -3.20 -5.90 -32.06
N TYR A 242 -2.42 -4.81 -32.18
CA TYR A 242 -1.30 -4.52 -31.29
C TYR A 242 -1.73 -4.43 -29.82
N ALA A 243 -2.77 -3.64 -29.54
CA ALA A 243 -3.21 -3.35 -28.17
C ALA A 243 -3.62 -4.62 -27.41
N VAL A 244 -4.41 -5.49 -28.05
CA VAL A 244 -4.89 -6.76 -27.46
C VAL A 244 -3.73 -7.74 -27.29
N ARG A 245 -2.85 -7.86 -28.29
CA ARG A 245 -1.72 -8.79 -28.25
C ARG A 245 -0.69 -8.40 -27.19
N VAL A 246 -0.37 -7.11 -27.02
CA VAL A 246 0.58 -6.69 -25.98
C VAL A 246 0.00 -6.87 -24.57
N ALA A 247 -1.28 -6.56 -24.35
CA ALA A 247 -1.91 -6.82 -23.05
C ALA A 247 -1.88 -8.32 -22.71
N LYS A 248 -2.14 -9.20 -23.69
CA LYS A 248 -2.05 -10.66 -23.51
C LYS A 248 -0.62 -11.13 -23.24
N GLU A 249 0.37 -10.59 -23.93
CA GLU A 249 1.78 -10.90 -23.67
C GLU A 249 2.21 -10.46 -22.26
N LEU A 250 1.86 -9.23 -21.86
CA LEU A 250 2.10 -8.74 -20.50
C LEU A 250 1.43 -9.62 -19.45
N ALA A 251 0.18 -10.01 -19.66
CA ALA A 251 -0.53 -10.93 -18.77
C ALA A 251 0.19 -12.29 -18.66
N ALA A 252 0.67 -12.83 -19.79
CA ALA A 252 1.37 -14.12 -19.83
C ALA A 252 2.71 -14.07 -19.08
N ILE A 253 3.54 -13.05 -19.31
CA ILE A 253 4.88 -12.96 -18.71
C ILE A 253 4.85 -12.57 -17.23
N THR A 254 3.78 -11.93 -16.76
CA THR A 254 3.65 -11.48 -15.36
C THR A 254 2.72 -12.36 -14.53
N GLY A 255 1.85 -13.18 -15.14
CA GLY A 255 0.80 -13.90 -14.43
C GLY A 255 -0.32 -12.99 -13.89
N GLN A 256 -0.41 -11.76 -14.40
CA GLN A 256 -1.37 -10.74 -13.96
C GLN A 256 -2.53 -10.62 -14.97
N PRO A 257 -3.74 -10.18 -14.55
CA PRO A 257 -4.94 -10.23 -15.37
C PRO A 257 -5.06 -9.03 -16.31
N PHE A 258 -3.97 -8.64 -16.97
CA PHE A 258 -3.94 -7.45 -17.82
C PHE A 258 -4.81 -7.63 -19.07
N VAL A 259 -5.58 -6.58 -19.37
CA VAL A 259 -6.41 -6.47 -20.57
C VAL A 259 -6.20 -5.12 -21.21
N THR A 260 -6.54 -4.98 -22.49
CA THR A 260 -6.49 -3.67 -23.13
C THR A 260 -7.67 -2.82 -22.65
N ALA A 261 -7.45 -1.54 -22.32
CA ALA A 261 -8.53 -0.66 -21.89
C ALA A 261 -9.63 -0.53 -22.97
N PRO A 262 -10.92 -0.68 -22.62
CA PRO A 262 -12.02 -0.58 -23.57
C PRO A 262 -12.14 0.84 -24.16
N ASN A 263 -11.77 1.87 -23.39
CA ASN A 263 -11.71 3.25 -23.84
C ASN A 263 -10.30 3.82 -23.68
N LYS A 264 -9.62 4.07 -24.79
CA LYS A 264 -8.25 4.61 -24.80
C LYS A 264 -8.20 6.10 -24.49
N PHE A 265 -9.28 6.85 -24.74
CA PHE A 265 -9.33 8.27 -24.43
C PHE A 265 -9.35 8.49 -22.92
N GLU A 266 -10.16 7.72 -22.19
CA GLU A 266 -10.19 7.73 -20.72
C GLU A 266 -8.82 7.37 -20.14
N ALA A 267 -8.23 6.24 -20.57
CA ALA A 267 -6.96 5.76 -20.06
C ALA A 267 -5.79 6.77 -20.22
N LEU A 268 -5.89 7.66 -21.22
CA LEU A 268 -4.93 8.73 -21.48
C LEU A 268 -5.30 10.06 -20.79
N ALA A 269 -6.57 10.42 -20.76
CA ALA A 269 -7.05 11.70 -20.24
C ALA A 269 -7.14 11.75 -18.71
N THR A 270 -7.20 10.59 -18.03
CA THR A 270 -7.42 10.51 -16.58
C THR A 270 -6.32 9.71 -15.85
N CYS A 271 -6.46 9.60 -14.53
CA CYS A 271 -5.77 8.62 -13.69
C CYS A 271 -6.75 7.89 -12.77
N ASP A 272 -8.01 7.72 -13.21
CA ASP A 272 -9.13 7.36 -12.31
C ASP A 272 -8.96 5.98 -11.67
N ALA A 273 -8.43 5.00 -12.39
CA ALA A 273 -8.11 3.68 -11.83
C ALA A 273 -7.13 3.78 -10.64
N LEU A 274 -6.13 4.65 -10.74
CA LEU A 274 -5.12 4.88 -9.69
C LEU A 274 -5.69 5.71 -8.54
N VAL A 275 -6.53 6.71 -8.81
CA VAL A 275 -7.24 7.49 -7.79
C VAL A 275 -8.15 6.59 -6.96
N HIS A 276 -8.97 5.76 -7.62
CA HIS A 276 -9.86 4.83 -6.96
C HIS A 276 -9.09 3.80 -6.11
N THR A 277 -8.03 3.23 -6.68
CA THR A 277 -7.15 2.28 -5.97
C THR A 277 -6.51 2.93 -4.74
N HIS A 278 -6.00 4.17 -4.85
CA HIS A 278 -5.41 4.86 -3.71
C HIS A 278 -6.45 5.16 -2.61
N GLY A 279 -7.71 5.42 -2.99
CA GLY A 279 -8.81 5.53 -2.04
C GLY A 279 -9.00 4.28 -1.18
N ALA A 280 -8.82 3.08 -1.76
CA ALA A 280 -8.83 1.82 -1.02
C ALA A 280 -7.60 1.69 -0.09
N LEU A 281 -6.42 2.11 -0.53
CA LEU A 281 -5.21 2.16 0.30
C LEU A 281 -5.35 3.10 1.50
N LYS A 282 -5.98 4.27 1.31
CA LYS A 282 -6.32 5.19 2.40
C LYS A 282 -7.30 4.55 3.38
N GLY A 283 -8.29 3.79 2.89
CA GLY A 283 -9.19 3.00 3.73
C GLY A 283 -8.43 2.02 4.63
N LEU A 284 -7.45 1.31 4.07
CA LEU A 284 -6.57 0.42 4.82
C LEU A 284 -5.74 1.18 5.87
N ALA A 285 -5.15 2.31 5.50
CA ALA A 285 -4.39 3.16 6.43
C ALA A 285 -5.24 3.65 7.61
N ALA A 286 -6.51 3.99 7.39
CA ALA A 286 -7.42 4.38 8.47
C ALA A 286 -7.69 3.23 9.45
N SER A 287 -7.89 2.02 8.95
CA SER A 287 -8.05 0.82 9.79
C SER A 287 -6.78 0.47 10.56
N LEU A 288 -5.62 0.47 9.91
CA LEU A 288 -4.33 0.20 10.55
C LEU A 288 -4.00 1.23 11.63
N MET A 289 -4.28 2.52 11.38
CA MET A 289 -4.16 3.58 12.37
C MET A 289 -4.99 3.26 13.63
N LYS A 290 -6.25 2.83 13.47
CA LYS A 290 -7.12 2.45 14.59
C LYS A 290 -6.54 1.25 15.36
N ILE A 291 -6.14 0.20 14.65
CA ILE A 291 -5.59 -1.03 15.24
C ILE A 291 -4.32 -0.72 16.04
N ALA A 292 -3.36 -0.01 15.46
CA ALA A 292 -2.12 0.37 16.15
C ALA A 292 -2.36 1.28 17.36
N ASN A 293 -3.36 2.18 17.28
CA ASN A 293 -3.78 3.00 18.40
C ASN A 293 -4.35 2.16 19.55
N ASP A 294 -5.25 1.23 19.27
CA ASP A 294 -5.81 0.35 20.30
C ASP A 294 -4.69 -0.45 20.97
N VAL A 295 -3.80 -1.07 20.18
CA VAL A 295 -2.68 -1.87 20.72
C VAL A 295 -1.80 -1.04 21.66
N ARG A 296 -1.35 0.16 21.25
CA ARG A 296 -0.50 0.99 22.12
C ARG A 296 -1.21 1.52 23.37
N TRP A 297 -2.52 1.77 23.29
CA TRP A 297 -3.31 2.19 24.46
C TRP A 297 -3.54 1.04 25.43
N LEU A 298 -3.92 -0.13 24.94
CA LEU A 298 -4.10 -1.33 25.75
C LEU A 298 -2.79 -1.79 26.41
N ALA A 299 -1.65 -1.55 25.75
CA ALA A 299 -0.31 -1.82 26.28
C ALA A 299 0.27 -0.70 27.16
N SER A 300 -0.43 0.43 27.34
CA SER A 300 0.09 1.57 28.10
C SER A 300 0.32 1.21 29.58
N GLY A 301 1.50 1.50 30.11
CA GLY A 301 1.88 1.06 31.46
C GLY A 301 3.38 1.23 31.75
N PRO A 302 3.98 0.36 32.59
CA PRO A 302 3.41 -0.89 33.11
C PRO A 302 2.50 -0.72 34.33
N ARG A 303 2.47 0.46 34.96
CA ARG A 303 1.69 0.69 36.21
C ARG A 303 0.69 1.84 36.15
N CYS A 304 0.91 2.83 35.31
CA CYS A 304 0.17 4.09 35.31
C CYS A 304 -0.70 4.27 34.05
N GLY A 305 -1.11 3.16 33.43
CA GLY A 305 -1.94 3.14 32.21
C GLY A 305 -3.03 2.07 32.28
N ILE A 306 -3.48 1.63 31.10
CA ILE A 306 -4.48 0.56 30.98
C ILE A 306 -3.84 -0.79 31.30
N GLY A 307 -2.81 -1.19 30.55
CA GLY A 307 -1.99 -2.38 30.81
C GLY A 307 -2.72 -3.71 30.66
N GLU A 308 -3.75 -3.78 29.82
CA GLU A 308 -4.52 -5.01 29.59
C GLU A 308 -3.78 -6.02 28.70
N ILE A 309 -2.86 -5.56 27.86
CA ILE A 309 -2.00 -6.43 27.05
C ILE A 309 -0.52 -6.06 27.25
N SER A 310 0.37 -7.01 26.98
CA SER A 310 1.79 -6.76 26.76
C SER A 310 2.14 -6.94 25.28
N ILE A 311 3.18 -6.24 24.85
CA ILE A 311 3.77 -6.34 23.51
C ILE A 311 5.28 -6.65 23.64
N PRO A 312 5.92 -7.23 22.61
CA PRO A 312 7.35 -7.51 22.62
C PRO A 312 8.22 -6.30 22.91
N GLU A 313 9.34 -6.53 23.60
CA GLU A 313 10.38 -5.54 23.85
C GLU A 313 11.51 -5.73 22.83
N ASN A 314 11.55 -4.90 21.78
CA ASN A 314 12.52 -5.06 20.69
C ASN A 314 13.79 -4.20 20.87
N GLU A 315 13.67 -3.07 21.56
CA GLU A 315 14.78 -2.17 21.82
C GLU A 315 14.63 -1.44 23.18
N PRO A 316 15.73 -0.91 23.76
CA PRO A 316 15.66 -0.07 24.95
C PRO A 316 14.82 1.20 24.68
N GLY A 317 13.68 1.35 25.35
CA GLY A 317 12.74 2.43 25.10
C GLY A 317 13.14 3.81 25.66
N SER A 318 14.28 3.91 26.36
CA SER A 318 14.80 5.19 26.84
C SER A 318 16.28 5.12 27.16
N SER A 319 17.02 6.18 26.81
CA SER A 319 18.41 6.37 27.19
C SER A 319 18.63 6.62 28.69
N ILE A 320 17.59 7.03 29.44
CA ILE A 320 17.67 7.43 30.85
C ILE A 320 16.84 6.56 31.80
N MET A 321 15.83 5.83 31.29
CA MET A 321 14.95 4.95 32.08
C MET A 321 15.18 3.48 31.72
N PRO A 322 16.11 2.77 32.41
CA PRO A 322 16.28 1.34 32.23
C PRO A 322 14.97 0.57 32.45
N GLY A 323 14.64 -0.37 31.55
CA GLY A 323 13.42 -1.19 31.62
C GLY A 323 12.15 -0.53 31.07
N LYS A 324 12.22 0.70 30.52
CA LYS A 324 11.10 1.29 29.77
C LYS A 324 11.02 0.70 28.37
N VAL A 325 9.83 0.26 27.97
CA VAL A 325 9.52 -0.27 26.63
C VAL A 325 8.49 0.65 25.98
N ASN A 326 8.74 1.01 24.72
CA ASN A 326 7.81 1.83 23.94
C ASN A 326 7.12 0.98 22.87
N PRO A 327 5.88 1.32 22.48
CA PRO A 327 5.18 0.67 21.38
C PRO A 327 5.66 1.19 20.01
N THR A 328 6.95 1.11 19.73
CA THR A 328 7.60 1.73 18.55
C THR A 328 7.06 1.23 17.21
N GLN A 329 6.68 -0.04 17.12
CA GLN A 329 6.00 -0.59 15.94
C GLN A 329 4.63 0.05 15.72
N CYS A 330 3.89 0.35 16.79
CA CYS A 330 2.65 1.12 16.69
C CYS A 330 2.93 2.55 16.24
N GLU A 331 3.98 3.18 16.76
CA GLU A 331 4.39 4.54 16.39
C GLU A 331 4.72 4.62 14.89
N ALA A 332 5.58 3.73 14.39
CA ALA A 332 5.93 3.62 12.98
C ALA A 332 4.69 3.40 12.08
N MET A 333 3.81 2.46 12.46
CA MET A 333 2.55 2.21 11.77
C MET A 333 1.67 3.47 11.70
N THR A 334 1.52 4.20 12.81
CA THR A 334 0.73 5.44 12.80
C THR A 334 1.34 6.54 11.93
N MET A 335 2.68 6.69 11.92
CA MET A 335 3.35 7.69 11.08
C MET A 335 3.19 7.37 9.58
N LEU A 336 3.40 6.11 9.17
CA LEU A 336 3.24 5.74 7.76
C LEU A 336 1.77 5.85 7.32
N CYS A 337 0.79 5.58 8.20
CA CYS A 337 -0.62 5.81 7.88
C CYS A 337 -0.91 7.29 7.60
N CYS A 338 -0.33 8.21 8.38
CA CYS A 338 -0.42 9.66 8.08
C CYS A 338 0.18 10.00 6.71
N GLN A 339 1.33 9.41 6.37
CA GLN A 339 1.97 9.62 5.07
C GLN A 339 1.08 9.15 3.91
N VAL A 340 0.46 7.96 4.03
CA VAL A 340 -0.48 7.45 3.02
C VAL A 340 -1.68 8.39 2.86
N MET A 341 -2.22 8.94 3.94
CA MET A 341 -3.31 9.92 3.85
C MET A 341 -2.88 11.23 3.18
N GLY A 342 -1.64 11.69 3.41
CA GLY A 342 -1.06 12.83 2.69
C GLY A 342 -0.87 12.56 1.19
N ASN A 343 -0.36 11.37 0.86
CA ASN A 343 -0.20 10.91 -0.52
C ASN A 343 -1.56 10.84 -1.25
N ASP A 344 -2.63 10.47 -0.55
CA ASP A 344 -3.98 10.43 -1.12
C ASP A 344 -4.43 11.80 -1.61
N VAL A 345 -4.16 12.86 -0.85
CA VAL A 345 -4.47 14.23 -1.27
C VAL A 345 -3.72 14.57 -2.57
N ALA A 346 -2.43 14.25 -2.65
CA ALA A 346 -1.63 14.49 -3.85
C ALA A 346 -2.18 13.70 -5.06
N VAL A 347 -2.53 12.43 -4.89
CA VAL A 347 -3.11 11.58 -5.95
C VAL A 347 -4.45 12.12 -6.43
N ASN A 348 -5.35 12.53 -5.53
CA ASN A 348 -6.64 13.12 -5.91
C ASN A 348 -6.46 14.43 -6.70
N MET A 349 -5.55 15.31 -6.25
CA MET A 349 -5.25 16.55 -6.98
C MET A 349 -4.65 16.26 -8.36
N GLY A 350 -3.73 15.30 -8.48
CA GLY A 350 -3.16 14.88 -9.76
C GLY A 350 -4.20 14.27 -10.69
N GLY A 351 -5.09 13.42 -10.18
CA GLY A 351 -6.18 12.83 -10.93
C GLY A 351 -7.16 13.86 -11.49
N ALA A 352 -7.54 14.85 -10.67
CA ALA A 352 -8.44 15.92 -11.07
C ALA A 352 -7.84 16.96 -12.05
N SER A 353 -6.53 16.90 -12.31
CA SER A 353 -5.80 17.90 -13.10
C SER A 353 -5.63 17.50 -14.59
N GLY A 354 -6.48 16.63 -15.12
CA GLY A 354 -6.48 16.26 -16.53
C GLY A 354 -6.98 17.39 -17.44
N ASN A 355 -6.40 17.53 -18.63
CA ASN A 355 -6.85 18.49 -19.63
C ASN A 355 -6.94 17.83 -21.01
N PHE A 356 -8.14 17.84 -21.60
CA PHE A 356 -8.40 17.26 -22.92
C PHE A 356 -7.91 15.80 -23.00
N GLU A 357 -7.09 15.45 -23.99
CA GLU A 357 -6.69 14.06 -24.26
C GLU A 357 -5.59 13.50 -23.35
N LEU A 358 -5.02 14.28 -22.41
CA LEU A 358 -3.91 13.79 -21.59
C LEU A 358 -3.89 14.36 -20.16
N ASN A 359 -3.81 13.48 -19.17
CA ASN A 359 -3.39 13.87 -17.82
C ASN A 359 -1.85 13.92 -17.74
N VAL A 360 -1.31 15.06 -17.31
CA VAL A 360 0.14 15.32 -17.21
C VAL A 360 0.63 15.42 -15.75
N TYR A 361 0.01 14.70 -14.83
CA TYR A 361 0.46 14.56 -13.43
C TYR A 361 0.99 13.15 -13.13
N ARG A 362 1.25 12.36 -14.18
CA ARG A 362 1.47 10.91 -14.10
C ARG A 362 2.65 10.50 -13.22
N PRO A 363 3.86 11.08 -13.34
CA PRO A 363 4.99 10.71 -12.46
C PRO A 363 4.69 10.89 -10.97
N MET A 364 4.03 11.99 -10.60
CA MET A 364 3.67 12.28 -9.20
C MET A 364 2.60 11.30 -8.69
N VAL A 365 1.56 11.03 -9.49
CA VAL A 365 0.49 10.10 -9.12
C VAL A 365 1.07 8.70 -8.85
N ILE A 366 1.86 8.15 -9.79
CA ILE A 366 2.39 6.80 -9.62
C ILE A 366 3.43 6.71 -8.50
N HIS A 367 4.22 7.76 -8.28
CA HIS A 367 5.14 7.80 -7.15
C HIS A 367 4.41 7.63 -5.82
N ASN A 368 3.36 8.42 -5.60
CA ASN A 368 2.59 8.39 -4.37
C ASN A 368 1.87 7.04 -4.19
N VAL A 369 1.29 6.48 -5.26
CA VAL A 369 0.69 5.14 -5.24
C VAL A 369 1.70 4.07 -4.84
N LEU A 370 2.85 4.01 -5.52
CA LEU A 370 3.86 3.00 -5.24
C LEU A 370 4.54 3.19 -3.88
N GLN A 371 4.70 4.44 -3.40
CA GLN A 371 5.19 4.70 -2.05
C GLN A 371 4.20 4.22 -1.00
N SER A 372 2.91 4.53 -1.15
CA SER A 372 1.87 4.08 -0.21
C SER A 372 1.76 2.56 -0.15
N ILE A 373 1.86 1.87 -1.30
CA ILE A 373 1.87 0.40 -1.35
C ILE A 373 3.03 -0.18 -0.55
N ARG A 374 4.27 0.33 -0.75
CA ARG A 374 5.44 -0.14 0.00
C ARG A 374 5.33 0.15 1.49
N LEU A 375 4.98 1.38 1.87
CA LEU A 375 4.82 1.77 3.27
C LEU A 375 3.82 0.89 4.01
N LEU A 376 2.69 0.58 3.38
CA LEU A 376 1.68 -0.30 3.98
C LEU A 376 2.16 -1.75 4.05
N ALA A 377 2.79 -2.28 3.00
CA ALA A 377 3.30 -3.64 2.98
C ALA A 377 4.39 -3.85 4.04
N ASP A 378 5.45 -3.05 3.99
CA ASP A 378 6.59 -3.11 4.92
C ASP A 378 6.13 -2.82 6.37
N GLY A 379 5.21 -1.87 6.54
CA GLY A 379 4.63 -1.53 7.82
C GLY A 379 3.84 -2.68 8.44
N MET A 380 2.99 -3.36 7.66
CA MET A 380 2.23 -4.52 8.13
C MET A 380 3.14 -5.69 8.44
N GLU A 381 4.15 -5.96 7.62
CA GLU A 381 5.14 -7.01 7.85
C GLU A 381 5.89 -6.77 9.18
N SER A 382 6.50 -5.60 9.34
CA SER A 382 7.23 -5.22 10.55
C SER A 382 6.35 -5.23 11.80
N PHE A 383 5.13 -4.66 11.71
CA PHE A 383 4.19 -4.67 12.82
C PHE A 383 3.75 -6.10 13.18
N ASN A 384 3.57 -6.97 12.19
CA ASN A 384 3.21 -8.35 12.44
C ASN A 384 4.31 -9.09 13.20
N GLU A 385 5.53 -9.08 12.66
CA GLU A 385 6.68 -9.82 13.19
C GLU A 385 7.11 -9.31 14.57
N HIS A 386 7.17 -8.00 14.75
CA HIS A 386 7.77 -7.37 15.92
C HIS A 386 6.73 -6.87 16.94
N CYS A 387 5.43 -7.05 16.68
CA CYS A 387 4.38 -6.65 17.62
C CYS A 387 3.22 -7.65 17.68
N ALA A 388 2.47 -7.81 16.59
CA ALA A 388 1.18 -8.52 16.60
C ALA A 388 1.28 -9.98 17.04
N VAL A 389 2.30 -10.71 16.56
CA VAL A 389 2.57 -12.11 16.94
C VAL A 389 2.77 -12.25 18.45
N GLY A 390 3.40 -11.28 19.10
CA GLY A 390 3.76 -11.32 20.51
C GLY A 390 2.77 -10.62 21.45
N ILE A 391 1.60 -10.20 20.97
CA ILE A 391 0.54 -9.65 21.84
C ILE A 391 0.11 -10.72 22.83
N GLU A 392 0.20 -10.45 24.14
CA GLU A 392 -0.25 -11.35 25.20
C GLU A 392 -1.14 -10.61 26.22
N PRO A 393 -2.19 -11.25 26.76
CA PRO A 393 -3.11 -10.63 27.70
C PRO A 393 -2.53 -10.62 29.12
N ASN A 394 -2.59 -9.47 29.79
CA ASN A 394 -2.34 -9.38 31.22
C ASN A 394 -3.62 -9.75 31.99
N ARG A 395 -3.81 -11.05 32.22
CA ARG A 395 -5.05 -11.61 32.80
C ARG A 395 -5.37 -11.04 34.18
N GLU A 396 -4.37 -10.81 35.02
CA GLU A 396 -4.57 -10.23 36.35
C GLU A 396 -5.11 -8.80 36.23
N ARG A 397 -4.46 -7.97 35.39
CA ARG A 397 -4.90 -6.59 35.16
C ARG A 397 -6.28 -6.51 34.53
N ILE A 398 -6.57 -7.36 33.53
CA ILE A 398 -7.89 -7.45 32.91
C ILE A 398 -8.96 -7.81 33.95
N SER A 399 -8.70 -8.82 34.78
CA SER A 399 -9.63 -9.26 35.82
C SER A 399 -9.86 -8.17 36.88
N GLN A 400 -8.80 -7.46 37.27
CA GLN A 400 -8.90 -6.33 38.18
C GLN A 400 -9.85 -5.25 37.61
N LEU A 401 -9.58 -4.76 36.40
CA LEU A 401 -10.36 -3.69 35.78
C LEU A 401 -11.82 -4.08 35.55
N LEU A 402 -12.07 -5.35 35.19
CA LEU A 402 -13.42 -5.88 35.02
C LEU A 402 -14.22 -5.82 36.34
N ASN A 403 -13.61 -6.24 37.45
CA ASN A 403 -14.26 -6.31 38.76
C ASN A 403 -14.38 -4.94 39.46
N GLU A 404 -13.53 -3.97 39.10
CA GLU A 404 -13.61 -2.59 39.59
C GLU A 404 -14.68 -1.76 38.86
N SER A 405 -15.12 -2.20 37.67
CA SER A 405 -16.07 -1.43 36.86
C SER A 405 -17.47 -1.39 37.46
N LEU A 406 -18.04 -0.19 37.52
CA LEU A 406 -19.43 0.03 37.92
C LEU A 406 -20.43 -0.32 36.81
N MET A 407 -19.97 -0.61 35.60
CA MET A 407 -20.87 -0.91 34.47
C MET A 407 -21.40 -2.34 34.46
N LEU A 408 -20.87 -3.24 35.30
CA LEU A 408 -21.47 -4.56 35.51
C LEU A 408 -22.91 -4.48 36.06
N VAL A 409 -23.27 -3.32 36.63
CA VAL A 409 -24.62 -3.02 37.13
C VAL A 409 -25.69 -3.18 36.06
N THR A 410 -25.36 -3.07 34.76
CA THR A 410 -26.32 -3.22 33.67
C THR A 410 -26.94 -4.62 33.61
N ALA A 411 -26.25 -5.64 34.13
CA ALA A 411 -26.81 -6.99 34.29
C ALA A 411 -28.04 -7.00 35.21
N LEU A 412 -28.13 -6.06 36.15
CA LEU A 412 -29.24 -5.97 37.10
C LEU A 412 -30.51 -5.37 36.48
N ASN A 413 -30.41 -4.66 35.35
CA ASN A 413 -31.53 -3.93 34.75
C ASN A 413 -32.75 -4.84 34.47
N THR A 414 -32.52 -6.07 34.00
CA THR A 414 -33.58 -7.04 33.68
C THR A 414 -34.20 -7.70 34.93
N HIS A 415 -33.57 -7.55 36.09
CA HIS A 415 -34.03 -8.15 37.36
C HIS A 415 -34.69 -7.13 38.28
N ILE A 416 -34.11 -5.93 38.41
CA ILE A 416 -34.56 -4.91 39.37
C ILE A 416 -34.99 -3.59 38.72
N GLY A 417 -34.87 -3.47 37.40
CA GLY A 417 -35.17 -2.24 36.65
C GLY A 417 -34.01 -1.24 36.65
N TYR A 418 -34.01 -0.36 35.63
CA TYR A 418 -32.95 0.61 35.39
C TYR A 418 -32.71 1.57 36.56
N ASP A 419 -33.77 2.12 37.15
CA ASP A 419 -33.65 3.14 38.20
C ASP A 419 -32.93 2.61 39.45
N LYS A 420 -33.26 1.39 39.88
CA LYS A 420 -32.61 0.74 41.03
C LYS A 420 -31.15 0.41 40.73
N ALA A 421 -30.85 -0.09 39.54
CA ALA A 421 -29.48 -0.34 39.09
C ALA A 421 -28.66 0.96 39.04
N ALA A 422 -29.23 2.05 38.53
CA ALA A 422 -28.58 3.36 38.49
C ALA A 422 -28.30 3.91 39.89
N GLU A 423 -29.19 3.70 40.86
CA GLU A 423 -28.98 4.09 42.25
C GLU A 423 -27.83 3.30 42.90
N ILE A 424 -27.73 1.98 42.64
CA ILE A 424 -26.59 1.16 43.09
C ILE A 424 -25.28 1.73 42.56
N ALA A 425 -25.20 2.02 41.26
CA ALA A 425 -23.97 2.56 40.64
C ALA A 425 -23.61 3.94 41.20
N LYS A 426 -24.59 4.83 41.38
CA LYS A 426 -24.38 6.16 41.98
C LYS A 426 -23.86 6.07 43.41
N LYS A 427 -24.44 5.17 44.23
CA LYS A 427 -23.97 4.92 45.59
C LYS A 427 -22.56 4.37 45.61
N ALA A 428 -22.27 3.35 44.80
CA ALA A 428 -20.95 2.74 44.68
C ALA A 428 -19.88 3.78 44.34
N HIS A 429 -20.15 4.62 43.35
CA HIS A 429 -19.24 5.70 42.97
C HIS A 429 -19.03 6.74 44.09
N LYS A 430 -20.14 7.23 44.68
CA LYS A 430 -20.10 8.28 45.70
C LYS A 430 -19.39 7.84 46.98
N GLU A 431 -19.53 6.57 47.34
CA GLU A 431 -19.03 6.02 48.61
C GLU A 431 -17.75 5.20 48.45
N GLY A 432 -17.26 5.01 47.22
CA GLY A 432 -16.07 4.19 46.94
C GLY A 432 -16.27 2.70 47.24
N LEU A 433 -17.50 2.21 47.08
CA LEU A 433 -17.90 0.82 47.36
C LEU A 433 -17.95 -0.01 46.07
N THR A 434 -17.90 -1.33 46.21
CA THR A 434 -18.25 -2.24 45.11
C THR A 434 -19.75 -2.18 44.79
N LEU A 435 -20.13 -2.60 43.58
CA LEU A 435 -21.54 -2.75 43.22
C LEU A 435 -22.27 -3.71 44.16
N LYS A 436 -21.65 -4.83 44.52
CA LYS A 436 -22.20 -5.82 45.46
C LYS A 436 -22.47 -5.20 46.83
N ALA A 437 -21.48 -4.50 47.40
CA ALA A 437 -21.64 -3.82 48.69
C ALA A 437 -22.76 -2.76 48.64
N SER A 438 -22.85 -1.98 47.56
CA SER A 438 -23.89 -0.96 47.39
C SER A 438 -25.29 -1.56 47.22
N ALA A 439 -25.41 -2.65 46.47
CA ALA A 439 -26.66 -3.38 46.26
C ALA A 439 -27.22 -3.96 47.58
N LEU A 440 -26.34 -4.55 48.39
CA LEU A 440 -26.68 -5.08 49.71
C LEU A 440 -27.07 -3.96 50.68
N ALA A 441 -26.32 -2.85 50.69
CA ALA A 441 -26.60 -1.71 51.57
C ALA A 441 -27.93 -1.01 51.25
N LEU A 442 -28.37 -1.01 49.99
CA LEU A 442 -29.68 -0.50 49.57
C LEU A 442 -30.82 -1.50 49.78
N GLY A 443 -30.51 -2.77 50.11
CA GLY A 443 -31.51 -3.83 50.28
C GLY A 443 -32.23 -4.20 49.00
N TYR A 444 -31.65 -3.94 47.83
CA TYR A 444 -32.28 -4.19 46.53
C TYR A 444 -32.15 -5.63 46.05
N LEU A 445 -31.12 -6.33 46.52
CA LEU A 445 -30.94 -7.76 46.29
C LEU A 445 -29.99 -8.35 47.33
N THR A 446 -30.04 -9.68 47.48
CA THR A 446 -29.17 -10.47 48.33
C THR A 446 -27.82 -10.75 47.66
N GLU A 447 -26.86 -11.27 48.44
CA GLU A 447 -25.55 -11.66 47.94
C GLU A 447 -25.66 -12.78 46.90
N ALA A 448 -26.50 -13.79 47.16
CA ALA A 448 -26.73 -14.90 46.25
C ALA A 448 -27.36 -14.44 44.92
N GLU A 449 -28.29 -13.48 44.96
CA GLU A 449 -28.87 -12.89 43.76
C GLU A 449 -27.82 -12.08 42.98
N PHE A 450 -26.96 -11.31 43.65
CA PHE A 450 -25.90 -10.56 42.98
C PHE A 450 -24.95 -11.51 42.24
N ASP A 451 -24.46 -12.54 42.92
CA ASP A 451 -23.50 -13.50 42.35
C ASP A 451 -24.14 -14.35 41.25
N ALA A 452 -25.46 -14.59 41.31
CA ALA A 452 -26.19 -15.28 40.26
C ALA A 452 -26.43 -14.42 39.02
N TRP A 453 -26.70 -13.12 39.18
CA TRP A 453 -27.10 -12.23 38.08
C TRP A 453 -25.93 -11.50 37.44
N VAL A 454 -24.90 -11.13 38.21
CA VAL A 454 -23.74 -10.37 37.72
C VAL A 454 -22.60 -11.33 37.38
N ARG A 455 -22.72 -11.95 36.21
CA ARG A 455 -21.77 -12.94 35.68
C ARG A 455 -21.12 -12.38 34.42
N PRO A 456 -19.92 -11.77 34.47
CA PRO A 456 -19.31 -11.11 33.31
C PRO A 456 -19.21 -12.01 32.07
N GLU A 457 -18.95 -13.30 32.25
CA GLU A 457 -18.91 -14.29 31.17
C GLU A 457 -20.27 -14.55 30.50
N ALA A 458 -21.38 -14.18 31.15
CA ALA A 458 -22.73 -14.21 30.56
C ALA A 458 -23.12 -12.86 29.94
N MET A 459 -22.31 -11.80 30.10
CA MET A 459 -22.59 -10.45 29.59
C MET A 459 -21.94 -10.16 28.22
N VAL A 460 -21.23 -11.13 27.64
CA VAL A 460 -20.45 -10.97 26.40
C VAL A 460 -21.15 -11.55 25.15
N GLY A 461 -22.47 -11.70 25.19
CA GLY A 461 -23.27 -12.26 24.08
C GLY A 461 -24.77 -12.02 24.26
N SER A 462 -25.58 -12.54 23.34
CA SER A 462 -27.04 -12.43 23.44
C SER A 462 -27.57 -13.11 24.71
N LEU A 463 -28.62 -12.54 25.30
CA LEU A 463 -29.40 -13.17 26.38
C LEU A 463 -29.77 -14.61 25.98
N LYS A 464 -29.39 -15.58 26.82
CA LYS A 464 -29.82 -16.98 26.67
C LYS A 464 -31.19 -17.20 27.28
#